data_AF-A6TJS5-F1
#
_entry.id   AF-A6TJS5-F1
#
_cell.length_a   1.000
_cell.length_b   1.000
_cell.length_c   1.000
_cell.angle_alpha   90.00
_cell.angle_beta   90.00
_cell.angle_gamma   90.00
#
_symmetry.space_group_name_H-M   'P 1'
#
loop_
_entity.id
_entity.type
_entity.pdbx_description
1 polymer ?
#
loop_
_entity_poly.entity_id
_entity_poly.type
_entity_poly.pdbx_seq_one_letter_code
_entity_poly.pdbx_strand_id
1 'polypeptide(L)'
;MVIGLGYVGMPLVVAFAKKIDVISFDLNKKKIELYKAGIDPTNEVGDEGIKQTSVEFTANEARLKEAKFHIWNIIAESYNALYKS
;
A
#
# COMPACT_ATOMS: atom_id res chain seq x y z
N MET A 1 7.89 -3.73 -1.52
CA MET A 1 6.61 -3.16 -1.97
C MET A 1 5.48 -3.99 -1.42
N VAL A 2 4.39 -3.36 -1.00
CA VAL A 2 3.18 -4.06 -0.53
C VAL A 2 2.02 -3.73 -1.45
N ILE A 3 1.24 -4.74 -1.81
CA ILE A 3 0.12 -4.62 -2.75
C ILE A 3 -1.16 -4.99 -2.02
N GLY A 4 -2.10 -4.03 -1.99
CA GLY A 4 -3.37 -4.14 -1.27
C GLY A 4 -3.35 -3.41 0.07
N LEU A 5 -4.04 -2.27 0.14
CA LEU A 5 -4.18 -1.43 1.33
C LEU A 5 -5.55 -1.64 1.98
N GLY A 6 -5.72 -2.79 2.62
CA GLY A 6 -6.87 -3.11 3.47
C GLY A 6 -6.50 -3.19 4.95
N TYR A 7 -7.44 -3.69 5.76
CA TYR A 7 -7.35 -3.84 7.23
C TYR A 7 -5.98 -4.35 7.72
N VAL A 8 -5.47 -5.44 7.13
CA VAL A 8 -4.19 -6.04 7.54
C VAL A 8 -2.99 -5.31 6.92
N GLY A 9 -3.14 -4.77 5.72
CA GLY A 9 -2.04 -4.22 4.93
C GLY A 9 -1.53 -2.90 5.48
N MET A 10 -2.43 -2.04 5.96
CA MET A 10 -2.06 -0.69 6.39
C MET A 10 -1.14 -0.66 7.63
N PRO A 11 -1.48 -1.33 8.75
CA PRO A 11 -0.59 -1.35 9.91
C PRO A 11 0.79 -1.95 9.59
N LEU A 12 0.82 -2.95 8.69
CA LEU A 12 2.05 -3.61 8.26
C LEU A 12 2.97 -2.65 7.48
N VAL A 13 2.46 -1.92 6.50
CA VAL A 13 3.28 -0.99 5.70
C VAL A 13 3.83 0.15 6.55
N VAL A 14 3.01 0.71 7.44
CA VAL A 14 3.42 1.79 8.35
C VAL A 14 4.48 1.30 9.33
N ALA A 15 4.37 0.06 9.82
CA ALA A 15 5.40 -0.52 10.69
C ALA A 15 6.73 -0.73 9.97
N PHE A 16 6.72 -1.25 8.73
CA PHE A 16 7.95 -1.44 7.96
C PHE A 16 8.62 -0.13 7.55
N ALA A 17 7.84 0.91 7.23
CA ALA A 17 8.35 2.22 6.86
C ALA A 17 9.20 2.89 7.94
N LYS A 18 9.05 2.47 9.21
CA LYS A 18 9.93 2.90 10.31
C LYS A 18 11.37 2.36 10.20
N LYS A 19 11.63 1.39 9.33
CA LYS A 19 12.91 0.65 9.26
C LYS A 19 13.49 0.56 7.85
N ILE A 20 12.63 0.53 6.82
CA ILE A 20 13.03 0.35 5.42
C ILE A 20 12.14 1.20 4.51
N ASP A 21 12.61 1.46 3.29
CA ASP A 21 11.79 2.13 2.28
C ASP A 21 10.66 1.21 1.81
N VAL A 22 9.42 1.73 1.86
CA VAL A 22 8.22 0.99 1.50
C VAL A 22 7.46 1.77 0.44
N ILE A 23 7.33 1.16 -0.75
CA ILE A 23 6.34 1.57 -1.75
C ILE A 23 5.10 0.71 -1.54
N SER A 24 3.94 1.35 -1.39
CA SER A 24 2.65 0.69 -1.28
C SER A 24 1.76 0.99 -2.48
N PHE A 25 1.24 -0.06 -3.11
CA PHE A 25 0.41 0.03 -4.31
C PHE A 25 -1.04 -0.42 -4.04
N ASP A 26 -1.99 0.34 -4.56
CA ASP A 26 -3.41 -0.02 -4.59
C ASP A 26 -4.05 0.46 -5.92
N LEU A 27 -4.91 -0.36 -6.51
CA LEU A 27 -5.63 -0.04 -7.76
C LEU A 27 -6.65 1.09 -7.57
N ASN A 28 -7.13 1.29 -6.33
CA ASN A 28 -8.07 2.36 -6.02
C ASN A 28 -7.34 3.71 -5.93
N LYS A 29 -7.27 4.40 -7.08
CA LYS A 29 -6.66 5.73 -7.20
C LYS A 29 -7.21 6.73 -6.19
N LYS A 30 -8.53 6.73 -5.93
CA LYS A 30 -9.15 7.65 -4.96
C LYS A 30 -8.59 7.44 -3.56
N LYS A 31 -8.42 6.17 -3.17
CA LYS A 31 -7.82 5.80 -1.88
C LYS A 31 -6.37 6.28 -1.77
N ILE A 32 -5.58 6.10 -2.84
CA ILE A 32 -4.20 6.58 -2.90
C ILE A 32 -4.11 8.10 -2.75
N GLU A 33 -4.99 8.86 -3.40
CA GLU A 33 -5.00 10.32 -3.27
C GLU A 33 -5.36 10.78 -1.85
N LEU A 34 -6.25 10.06 -1.14
CA LEU A 34 -6.52 10.33 0.28
C LEU A 34 -5.28 10.10 1.14
N TYR A 35 -4.55 8.99 0.95
CA TYR A 35 -3.32 8.74 1.69
C TYR A 35 -2.25 9.81 1.43
N LYS A 36 -2.09 10.24 0.16
CA LYS A 36 -1.18 11.35 -0.17
C LYS A 36 -1.58 12.68 0.46
N ALA A 37 -2.88 12.88 0.71
CA ALA A 37 -3.41 14.04 1.44
C ALA A 37 -3.27 13.90 2.97
N GLY A 38 -2.70 12.79 3.48
CA GLY A 38 -2.56 12.53 4.90
C GLY A 38 -3.86 12.06 5.58
N ILE A 39 -4.80 11.50 4.82
CA ILE A 39 -6.09 11.02 5.31
C ILE A 39 -6.09 9.48 5.28
N ASP A 40 -6.50 8.85 6.38
CA ASP A 40 -6.71 7.41 6.48
C ASP A 40 -8.19 7.04 6.26
N PRO A 41 -8.62 6.65 5.04
CA PRO A 41 -9.98 6.19 4.78
C PRO A 41 -10.32 4.84 5.42
N THR A 42 -9.34 4.13 5.99
CA THR A 42 -9.54 2.81 6.61
C THR A 42 -9.67 2.89 8.13
N ASN A 43 -9.17 3.97 8.73
CA ASN A 43 -9.12 4.18 10.18
C ASN A 43 -8.29 3.12 10.94
N GLU A 44 -7.31 2.50 10.27
CA GLU A 44 -6.45 1.45 10.84
C GLU A 44 -5.24 2.04 11.58
N VAL A 45 -4.70 3.15 11.07
CA VAL A 45 -3.53 3.83 11.63
C VAL A 45 -3.82 5.30 11.93
N GLY A 46 -4.94 5.82 11.43
CA GLY A 46 -5.38 7.19 11.58
C GLY A 46 -4.59 8.17 10.71
N ASP A 47 -5.17 9.36 10.51
CA ASP A 47 -4.56 10.43 9.70
C ASP A 47 -3.14 10.76 10.14
N GLU A 48 -2.89 10.78 11.45
CA GLU A 48 -1.56 11.07 11.99
C GLU A 48 -0.55 9.97 11.64
N GLY A 49 -0.97 8.71 11.68
CA GLY A 49 -0.14 7.59 11.25
C GLY A 49 0.23 7.68 9.76
N ILE A 50 -0.69 8.15 8.91
CA ILE A 50 -0.42 8.40 7.48
C ILE A 50 0.49 9.61 7.29
N LYS A 51 0.30 10.71 8.03
CA LYS A 51 1.14 11.91 7.90
C LYS A 51 2.58 11.70 8.36
N GLN A 52 2.78 10.85 9.37
CA GLN A 52 4.11 10.59 9.93
C GLN A 52 4.87 9.47 9.20
N THR A 53 4.20 8.68 8.36
CA THR A 53 4.85 7.56 7.69
C THR A 53 5.67 8.01 6.48
N SER A 54 6.77 7.31 6.23
CA SER A 54 7.59 7.45 5.01
C SER A 54 7.12 6.55 3.87
N VAL A 55 5.98 5.86 4.02
CA VAL A 55 5.41 5.02 2.95
C VAL A 55 5.13 5.86 1.72
N GLU A 56 5.63 5.40 0.58
CA GLU A 56 5.25 5.96 -0.70
C GLU A 56 3.98 5.29 -1.24
N PHE A 57 2.87 6.02 -1.24
CA PHE A 57 1.58 5.53 -1.76
C PHE A 57 1.44 5.80 -3.25
N THR A 58 1.14 4.76 -4.04
CA THR A 58 1.01 4.89 -5.50
C THR A 58 -0.09 3.99 -6.08
N ALA A 59 -0.68 4.45 -7.19
CA ALA A 59 -1.54 3.65 -8.07
C ALA A 59 -0.89 3.44 -9.45
N ASN A 60 0.41 3.73 -9.57
CA ASN A 60 1.15 3.57 -10.82
C ASN A 60 1.82 2.19 -10.86
N GLU A 61 1.30 1.31 -11.71
CA GLU A 61 1.82 -0.05 -11.91
C GLU A 61 3.27 -0.09 -12.38
N ALA A 62 3.77 0.96 -13.05
CA ALA A 62 5.18 1.00 -13.48
C ALA A 62 6.15 0.89 -12.29
N ARG A 63 5.73 1.36 -11.10
CA ARG A 63 6.51 1.29 -9.87
C ARG A 63 6.71 -0.14 -9.37
N LEU A 64 5.87 -1.09 -9.81
CA LEU A 64 6.00 -2.51 -9.43
C LEU A 64 7.38 -3.07 -9.76
N LYS A 65 8.02 -2.57 -10.83
CA LYS A 65 9.33 -3.03 -11.29
C LYS A 65 10.52 -2.54 -10.44
N GLU A 66 10.32 -1.52 -9.61
CA GLU A 66 11.41 -0.94 -8.79
C GLU A 66 11.65 -1.71 -7.50
N ALA A 67 10.68 -2.52 -7.08
CA ALA A 67 10.75 -3.23 -5.82
C ALA A 67 11.62 -4.48 -5.92
N LYS A 68 12.56 -4.64 -4.97
CA LYS A 68 13.36 -5.86 -4.82
C LYS A 68 12.55 -7.07 -4.33
N PHE A 69 11.47 -6.81 -3.60
CA PHE A 69 10.56 -7.82 -3.06
C PHE A 69 9.11 -7.29 -3.05
N HIS A 70 8.16 -8.19 -3.31
CA HIS A 70 6.72 -7.92 -3.31
C HIS A 70 6.01 -8.71 -2.21
N ILE A 71 5.22 -8.02 -1.40
CA ILE A 71 4.32 -8.61 -0.40
C ILE A 71 2.89 -8.44 -0.90
N TRP A 72 2.22 -9.56 -1.09
CA TRP A 72 0.85 -9.61 -1.61
C TRP A 72 -0.14 -9.71 -0.46
N ASN A 73 -0.93 -8.66 -0.26
CA ASN A 73 -2.01 -8.65 0.73
C ASN A 73 -3.36 -8.37 0.05
N ILE A 74 -3.75 -9.32 -0.79
CA ILE A 74 -4.99 -9.31 -1.56
C ILE A 74 -5.72 -10.63 -1.34
N ILE A 75 -7.05 -10.62 -1.56
CA ILE A 75 -7.82 -11.86 -1.59
C ILE A 75 -7.26 -12.80 -2.67
N ALA A 76 -7.22 -14.10 -2.37
CA ALA A 76 -6.58 -15.10 -3.22
C ALA A 76 -7.17 -15.14 -4.64
N GLU A 77 -8.47 -14.85 -4.80
CA GLU A 77 -9.09 -14.76 -6.12
C GLU A 77 -8.52 -13.62 -6.97
N SER A 78 -8.19 -12.47 -6.37
CA SER A 78 -7.59 -11.33 -7.08
C SER A 78 -6.13 -11.57 -7.48
N TYR A 79 -5.40 -12.41 -6.75
CA TYR A 79 -4.01 -12.75 -7.09
C TYR A 79 -3.91 -13.49 -8.43
N ASN A 80 -4.77 -14.48 -8.64
CA ASN A 80 -4.77 -15.26 -9.88
C ASN A 80 -5.11 -14.40 -11.11
N ALA A 81 -6.02 -13.41 -10.96
CA ALA A 81 -6.41 -12.53 -12.05
C ALA A 81 -5.27 -11.60 -12.54
N LEU A 82 -4.31 -11.28 -11.67
CA LEU A 82 -3.22 -10.37 -11.98
C LEU A 82 -1.94 -11.08 -12.49
N TYR A 83 -1.77 -12.39 -12.19
CA TYR A 83 -0.49 -13.10 -12.39
C TYR A 83 -0.59 -14.47 -13.06
N LYS A 84 -1.79 -14.99 -13.36
CA LYS A 84 -1.97 -16.25 -14.11
C LYS A 84 -2.65 -16.06 -15.48
N SER A 85 -2.64 -14.85 -16.03
CA SER A 85 -3.00 -14.59 -17.44
C SER A 85 -1.80 -14.63 -18.36
#